data_AF-A0A1Q6WXN8-F1
#
_entry.id   AF-A0A1Q6WXN8-F1
#
_cell.length_a   1.000
_cell.length_b   1.000
_cell.length_c   1.000
_cell.angle_alpha   90.00
_cell.angle_beta   90.00
_cell.angle_gamma   90.00
#
_symmetry.space_group_name_H-M   'P 1'
#
loop_
_entity.id
_entity.type
_entity.pdbx_description
1 polymer ?
#
loop_
_entity_poly.entity_id
_entity_poly.type
_entity_poly.pdbx_seq_one_letter_code
_entity_poly.pdbx_strand_id
1 'polypeptide(L)' 'MHRLWLRFSDAVAPLEMHHHDVVHFALEEVQKEMEEGHEDAVVNRLRQHLEANQQKKSPKA' A
#
# COMPACT_ATOMS: atom_id res chain seq x y z
N MET A 1 -10.40 -0.45 -2.55
CA MET A 1 -9.53 -1.61 -2.29
C MET A 1 -9.98 -2.87 -3.04
N HIS A 2 -11.23 -3.32 -2.90
CA HIS A 2 -11.74 -4.51 -3.60
C HIS A 2 -11.53 -4.55 -5.13
N ARG A 3 -11.64 -3.40 -5.82
CA ARG A 3 -11.43 -3.34 -7.27
C ARG A 3 -9.97 -3.56 -7.70
N LEU A 4 -9.01 -3.17 -6.86
CA LEU A 4 -7.58 -3.38 -7.14
C LEU A 4 -7.23 -4.85 -6.96
N TRP A 5 -7.69 -5.42 -5.85
CA TRP A 5 -7.61 -6.84 -5.53
C TRP A 5 -8.06 -7.75 -6.68
N LEU A 6 -9.28 -7.55 -7.21
CA LEU A 6 -9.81 -8.36 -8.32
C LEU A 6 -8.97 -8.26 -9.60
N ARG A 7 -8.44 -7.08 -9.91
CA ARG A 7 -7.59 -6.88 -11.09
C ARG A 7 -6.29 -7.64 -10.98
N PHE A 8 -5.68 -7.64 -9.79
CA PHE A 8 -4.47 -8.42 -9.57
C PHE A 8 -4.77 -9.91 -9.60
N SER A 9 -5.89 -10.36 -9.00
CA SER A 9 -6.28 -11.77 -8.98
C SER A 9 -6.46 -12.33 -10.40
N ASP A 10 -7.01 -11.53 -11.31
CA ASP A 10 -7.15 -11.89 -12.72
C ASP A 10 -5.77 -11.94 -13.42
N ALA A 11 -4.90 -10.97 -13.13
CA ALA A 11 -3.58 -10.87 -13.74
C ALA A 11 -2.60 -12.00 -13.34
N VAL A 12 -2.77 -12.58 -12.16
CA VAL A 12 -1.89 -13.66 -11.64
C VAL A 12 -2.47 -15.06 -11.82
N ALA A 13 -3.63 -15.19 -12.47
CA ALA A 13 -4.23 -16.49 -12.74
C ALA A 13 -3.23 -17.41 -13.50
N PRO A 14 -3.13 -18.70 -13.14
CA PRO A 14 -4.05 -19.47 -12.29
C PRO A 14 -3.72 -19.45 -10.79
N LEU A 15 -2.79 -18.60 -10.33
CA LEU A 15 -2.45 -18.53 -8.91
C LEU A 15 -3.62 -17.94 -8.12
N GLU A 16 -4.09 -18.69 -7.11
CA GLU A 16 -5.03 -18.17 -6.14
C GLU A 16 -4.30 -17.18 -5.25
N MET A 17 -4.85 -15.97 -5.17
CA MET A 17 -4.35 -14.91 -4.33
C MET A 17 -5.51 -14.52 -3.40
N HIS A 18 -5.20 -13.97 -2.23
CA HIS A 18 -6.14 -13.41 -1.26
C HIS A 18 -5.85 -11.93 -0.98
N HIS A 19 -6.85 -11.19 -0.51
CA HIS A 19 -6.71 -9.75 -0.24
C HIS A 19 -5.57 -9.40 0.74
N HIS A 20 -5.20 -10.30 1.65
CA HIS A 20 -4.07 -10.11 2.55
C HIS A 20 -2.73 -10.25 1.82
N ASP A 21 -2.62 -11.04 0.75
CA ASP A 21 -1.39 -11.20 -0.02
C ASP A 21 -0.94 -9.87 -0.64
N VAL A 22 -1.88 -9.02 -1.07
CA VAL A 22 -1.55 -7.67 -1.56
C VAL A 22 -1.01 -6.78 -0.45
N VAL A 23 -1.49 -6.97 0.79
CA VAL A 23 -1.00 -6.21 1.95
C VAL A 23 0.40 -6.70 2.34
N HIS A 24 0.61 -8.01 2.41
CA HIS A 24 1.93 -8.60 2.67
C HIS A 24 2.93 -8.18 1.61
N PHE A 25 2.58 -8.32 0.33
CA PHE A 25 3.42 -7.89 -0.78
C PHE A 25 3.80 -6.41 -0.68
N ALA A 26 2.84 -5.52 -0.39
CA ALA A 26 3.14 -4.10 -0.25
C ALA A 26 4.06 -3.79 0.95
N LEU A 27 3.95 -4.55 2.06
CA LEU A 27 4.82 -4.39 3.22
C LEU A 27 6.23 -4.93 2.96
N GLU A 28 6.36 -6.05 2.26
CA GLU A 28 7.65 -6.61 1.86
C GLU A 28 8.40 -5.65 0.92
N GLU A 29 7.71 -5.03 -0.04
CA GLU A 29 8.32 -4.03 -0.92
C GLU A 29 8.80 -2.79 -0.13
N VAL A 30 8.03 -2.35 0.87
CA VAL A 30 8.45 -1.26 1.77
C VAL A 30 9.67 -1.66 2.60
N GLN A 31 9.67 -2.88 3.14
CA GLN A 31 10.81 -3.40 3.90
C GLN A 31 12.08 -3.43 3.04
N LYS A 32 11.97 -3.94 1.81
CA LYS A 32 13.08 -3.98 0.87
C LYS A 32 13.62 -2.59 0.55
N GLU A 33 12.75 -1.62 0.29
CA GLU A 33 13.18 -0.23 0.09
C GLU A 33 13.95 0.34 1.30
N MET A 34 13.54 -0.02 2.53
CA MET A 34 14.25 0.38 3.74
C MET A 34 15.63 -0.29 3.83
N GLU A 35 15.74 -1.58 3.50
CA GLU A 35 17.01 -2.32 3.46
C GLU A 35 17.97 -1.77 2.40
N GLU A 36 17.44 -1.20 1.31
CA GLU A 36 18.22 -0.51 0.26
C GLU A 36 18.70 0.90 0.69
N GLY A 37 18.35 1.35 1.90
CA GLY A 37 18.76 2.65 2.45
C GLY A 37 17.84 3.82 2.06
N HIS A 38 16.65 3.55 1.51
CA HIS A 38 15.68 4.57 1.12
C HIS A 38 14.67 4.93 2.22
N GLU A 39 15.03 4.69 3.50
CA GLU A 39 14.13 4.90 4.65
C GLU A 39 13.52 6.31 4.69
N ASP A 40 14.32 7.36 4.50
CA ASP A 40 13.82 8.75 4.49
C ASP A 40 12.73 8.97 3.43
N ALA A 41 12.89 8.37 2.24
CA ALA A 41 11.91 8.48 1.15
C ALA A 41 10.62 7.73 1.50
N VAL A 42 10.73 6.52 2.06
CA VAL A 42 9.60 5.73 2.56
C VAL A 42 8.82 6.50 3.63
N VAL A 43 9.51 7.03 4.64
CA VAL A 43 8.92 7.79 5.74
C VAL A 43 8.23 9.06 5.22
N ASN A 44 8.84 9.78 4.28
CA ASN A 44 8.23 10.97 3.68
C ASN A 44 6.95 10.65 2.92
N ARG A 45 6.91 9.56 2.14
CA ARG A 45 5.68 9.10 1.47
C ARG A 45 4.59 8.72 2.48
N LEU A 46 4.96 8.05 3.57
CA LEU A 46 4.03 7.68 4.64
C LEU A 46 3.44 8.92 5.32
N ARG A 47 4.27 9.92 5.64
CA ARG A 47 3.80 11.20 6.21
C ARG A 47 2.77 11.87 5.30
N GLN A 48 3.08 12.03 4.01
CA GLN A 48 2.17 12.62 3.03
C GLN A 48 0.84 11.86 2.94
N HIS A 49 0.89 10.53 2.97
CA HIS A 49 -0.30 9.69 2.97
C HIS A 49 -1.18 9.94 4.22
N LEU A 50 -0.56 10.02 5.40
CA LEU A 50 -1.26 10.29 6.66
C LEU A 50 -1.87 11.69 6.67
N GLU A 51 -1.14 12.71 6.21
CA GLU A 51 -1.64 14.09 6.10
C GLU A 51 -2.84 14.18 5.14
N ALA A 52 -2.78 13.52 3.99
CA ALA A 52 -3.89 13.46 3.05
C ALA A 52 -5.12 12.76 3.63
N ASN A 53 -4.93 11.70 4.42
CA ASN A 53 -6.01 11.00 5.09
C ASN A 53 -6.63 11.80 6.24
N GLN A 54 -5.81 12.56 6.98
CA GLN A 54 -6.32 13.48 8.02
C GLN A 54 -7.17 14.59 7.41
N GLN A 55 -6.71 15.22 6.32
CA GLN A 55 -7.49 16.22 5.59
C GLN A 55 -8.83 15.68 5.09
N LYS A 56 -8.87 14.42 4.61
CA LYS A 56 -10.10 13.73 4.18
C LYS A 56 -11.04 13.38 5.33
N LYS A 57 -10.54 13.24 6.56
CA LYS A 57 -11.35 13.03 7.77
C LYS A 57 -11.93 14.34 8.32
N SER A 58 -11.47 15.49 7.84
CA SER A 58 -11.93 16.83 8.24
C SER A 58 -12.87 17.52 7.23
N PRO A 59 -13.99 16.90 6.78
CA PRO A 59 -15.14 17.68 6.36
C PRO A 59 -16.36 17.37 7.24
N LYS A 60 -16.54 18.20 8.28
CA LYS A 60 -17.82 18.73 8.81
C LYS A 60 -17.58 19.48 10.13
N ALA A 61 -17.44 20.80 10.04
CA ALA A 61 -18.09 21.71 11.00
C ALA A 61 -19.39 22.18 10.34
#